data_AF-A0A8S8XMU4-F1
#
_entry.id   AF-A0A8S8XMU4-F1
#
_cell.length_a   1.000
_cell.length_b   1.000
_cell.length_c   1.000
_cell.angle_alpha   90.00
_cell.angle_beta   90.00
_cell.angle_gamma   90.00
#
_symmetry.space_group_name_H-M   'P 1'
#
loop_
_entity.id
_entity.type
_entity.pdbx_description
1 polymer ?
#
loop_
_entity_poly.entity_id
_entity_poly.type
_entity_poly.pdbx_seq_one_letter_code
_entity_poly.pdbx_strand_id
1 'polypeptide(L)' 'MHVAVVIPARDEEKHIGNVLSTIPEFVDRIVVVDDGSRDNTAKTSQEC' A
#
# COMPACT_ATOMS: atom_id res chain seq x y z
N MET A 1 6.52 16.30 -13.61
CA MET A 1 7.38 15.65 -12.59
C MET A 1 6.65 14.39 -12.20
N HIS A 2 7.32 13.23 -12.22
CA HIS A 2 6.69 11.98 -11.81
C HIS A 2 7.08 11.62 -10.38
N VAL A 3 6.10 11.30 -9.54
CA VAL A 3 6.27 10.92 -8.15
C VAL A 3 5.78 9.49 -7.94
N ALA A 4 6.61 8.67 -7.32
CA ALA A 4 6.25 7.32 -6.92
C ALA A 4 6.41 7.15 -5.42
N VAL A 5 5.52 6.37 -4.80
CA VAL A 5 5.55 6.03 -3.37
C VAL A 5 5.79 4.53 -3.23
N VAL A 6 6.76 4.15 -2.39
CA VAL A 6 7.03 2.76 -2.03
C VAL A 6 6.62 2.55 -0.58
N ILE A 7 5.79 1.54 -0.34
CA ILE A 7 5.22 1.24 0.98
C ILE A 7 5.67 -0.17 1.38
N PRO A 8 6.65 -0.31 2.29
CA PRO A 8 6.89 -1.59 2.93
C PRO A 8 5.71 -1.90 3.86
N ALA A 9 5.15 -3.10 3.76
CA ALA A 9 4.01 -3.52 4.55
C ALA A 9 4.25 -4.90 5.16
N ARG A 10 3.90 -5.07 6.44
CA ARG A 10 3.96 -6.34 7.15
C ARG A 10 2.88 -6.41 8.21
N ASP A 11 1.95 -7.34 8.06
CA ASP A 11 0.82 -7.53 8.97
C ASP A 11 -0.05 -6.25 9.15
N GLU A 12 -0.29 -5.53 8.05
CA GLU A 12 -1.00 -4.26 7.93
C GLU A 12 -2.43 -4.40 7.36
N GLU A 13 -3.07 -5.58 7.39
CA GLU A 13 -4.41 -5.79 6.79
C GLU A 13 -5.47 -4.78 7.24
N LYS A 14 -5.32 -4.24 8.46
CA LYS A 14 -6.27 -3.30 9.08
C LYS A 14 -6.02 -1.84 8.71
N HIS A 15 -4.85 -1.53 8.15
CA HIS A 15 -4.41 -0.15 7.94
C HIS A 15 -4.04 0.15 6.49
N ILE A 16 -3.57 -0.84 5.73
CA ILE A 16 -3.04 -0.64 4.37
C ILE A 16 -4.07 0.04 3.45
N GLY A 17 -5.35 -0.30 3.54
CA GLY A 17 -6.42 0.37 2.75
C GLY A 17 -6.61 1.86 3.11
N ASN A 18 -6.47 2.21 4.38
CA ASN A 18 -6.51 3.62 4.81
C ASN A 18 -5.27 4.37 4.35
N VAL A 19 -4.10 3.73 4.35
CA VAL A 19 -2.87 4.34 3.82
C VAL A 19 -3.06 4.62 2.32
N LEU A 20 -3.50 3.63 1.54
CA LEU A 20 -3.71 3.78 0.10
C LEU A 20 -4.74 4.88 -0.24
N SER A 21 -5.83 4.99 0.51
CA SER A 21 -6.86 6.02 0.28
C SER A 21 -6.46 7.45 0.66
N THR A 22 -5.36 7.63 1.41
CA THR A 22 -4.85 8.95 1.81
C THR A 22 -3.71 9.43 0.91
N ILE A 23 -3.30 8.64 -0.10
CA ILE A 23 -2.23 9.01 -1.01
C ILE A 23 -2.69 10.17 -1.91
N PRO A 24 -1.92 11.26 -2.01
CA PRO A 24 -2.29 12.41 -2.82
C PRO A 24 -2.38 12.09 -4.33
N GLU A 25 -3.28 12.78 -5.03
CA GLU A 25 -3.50 12.61 -6.48
C GLU A 25 -2.28 12.92 -7.36
N PHE A 26 -1.29 13.66 -6.86
CA PHE A 26 -0.07 13.95 -7.61
C PHE A 26 0.90 12.76 -7.69
N VAL A 27 0.61 11.66 -6.99
CA VAL A 27 1.42 10.43 -7.04
C VAL A 27 1.01 9.60 -8.24
N ASP A 28 1.93 9.43 -9.20
CA ASP A 28 1.68 8.67 -10.41
C ASP A 28 1.68 7.16 -10.19
N ARG A 29 2.43 6.67 -9.20
CA ARG A 29 2.65 5.24 -8.96
C ARG A 29 2.80 4.90 -7.49
N ILE A 30 2.19 3.79 -7.10
CA ILE A 30 2.29 3.23 -5.76
C ILE A 30 2.81 1.81 -5.88
N VAL A 31 3.82 1.47 -5.08
CA VAL A 31 4.41 0.12 -5.01
C VAL A 31 4.35 -0.35 -3.57
N VAL A 32 3.47 -1.31 -3.29
CA VAL A 32 3.42 -1.98 -1.98
C VAL A 32 4.37 -3.18 -2.03
N VAL A 33 5.26 -3.26 -1.04
CA VAL A 33 6.21 -4.36 -0.87
C VAL A 33 5.82 -5.11 0.39
N ASP A 34 5.21 -6.28 0.23
CA ASP A 34 4.88 -7.17 1.34
C ASP A 34 6.15 -7.88 1.85
N ASP A 35 6.53 -7.62 3.11
CA ASP A 35 7.72 -8.18 3.77
C ASP A 35 7.37 -9.44 4.60
N GLY A 36 6.65 -10.36 3.96
CA GLY A 36 6.30 -11.66 4.53
C GLY A 36 5.19 -11.61 5.56
N SER A 37 4.11 -10.87 5.28
CA SER A 37 2.91 -10.84 6.10
C SER A 37 2.30 -12.24 6.29
N ARG A 38 1.68 -12.46 7.45
CA ARG A 38 0.94 -13.67 7.81
C ARG A 38 -0.57 -13.45 7.80
N ASP A 39 -0.99 -12.23 7.53
CA ASP A 39 -2.38 -11.79 7.44
C ASP A 39 -2.76 -11.50 5.98
N ASN A 40 -3.88 -10.79 5.77
CA ASN A 40 -4.35 -10.47 4.41
C ASN A 40 -3.76 -9.19 3.80
N THR A 41 -2.64 -8.65 4.31
CA THR A 41 -2.04 -7.38 3.84
C THR A 41 -1.94 -7.29 2.31
N ALA A 42 -1.36 -8.31 1.66
CA ALA A 42 -1.19 -8.32 0.21
C ALA A 42 -2.55 -8.29 -0.52
N LYS A 43 -3.53 -9.07 -0.04
CA LYS A 43 -4.87 -9.12 -0.61
C LYS A 43 -5.59 -7.77 -0.43
N THR A 44 -5.60 -7.22 0.77
CA THR A 44 -6.22 -5.92 1.06
C THR A 44 -5.59 -4.81 0.22
N SER A 45 -4.28 -4.84 -0.02
CA SER A 45 -3.59 -3.84 -0.85
C SER A 45 -3.97 -3.88 -2.34
N GLN A 46 -4.48 -5.01 -2.85
CA GLN A 46 -4.89 -5.18 -4.25
C GLN A 46 -6.37 -4.88 -4.48
N GLU A 47 -7.19 -4.94 -3.42
CA GLU A 47 -8.63 -4.72 -3.47
C GLU A 47 -9.03 -3.23 -3.31
N CYS A 48 -8.07 -2.36 -2.95
CA CYS A 48 -8.27 -0.92 -2.77
C CYS A 48 -8.02 -0.11 -4.04
#